data_AF-A0A7S2Q7W3-F1
#
_entry.id   AF-A0A7S2Q7W3-F1
#
_cell.length_a   1.000
_cell.length_b   1.000
_cell.length_c   1.000
_cell.angle_alpha   90.00
_cell.angle_beta   90.00
_cell.angle_gamma   90.00
#
_symmetry.space_group_name_H-M   'P 1'
#
loop_
_entity.id
_entity.type
_entity.pdbx_description
1 polymer ?
#
loop_
_entity_poly.entity_id
_entity_poly.type
_entity_poly.pdbx_seq_one_letter_code
_entity_poly.pdbx_strand_id
1 'polypeptide(L)'
;FNPRRMLLQTGAGQEGPWSTAAAFSGAQDSSWVSAPLEPPTASRWWRLLIVSNWGAYDYVWLHGFALRIVQDAQMEDWRHPSEHAHDKGEEEGKESEQEWDA
;
A
#
# COMPACT_ATOMS: atom_id res chain seq x y z
N PHE A 1 5.50 -17.57 3.61
CA PHE A 1 6.03 -16.66 2.58
C PHE A 1 5.00 -15.63 2.20
N ASN A 2 5.47 -14.45 1.77
CA ASN A 2 4.61 -13.38 1.29
C ASN A 2 4.06 -13.70 -0.10
N PRO A 3 2.81 -13.30 -0.41
CA PRO A 3 2.30 -13.37 -1.77
C PRO A 3 3.18 -12.59 -2.74
N ARG A 4 3.48 -13.17 -3.90
CA ARG A 4 4.22 -12.50 -4.98
C ARG A 4 3.29 -12.05 -6.08
N ARG A 5 2.46 -12.94 -6.63
CA ARG A 5 1.48 -12.58 -7.66
C ARG A 5 0.10 -12.84 -7.11
N MET A 6 -0.76 -11.83 -7.17
CA MET A 6 -2.14 -11.92 -6.71
C MET A 6 -3.06 -11.32 -7.75
N LEU A 7 -4.30 -11.82 -7.82
CA LEU A 7 -5.36 -11.31 -8.65
C LEU A 7 -6.58 -11.02 -7.77
N LEU A 8 -7.13 -9.82 -7.85
CA LEU A 8 -8.46 -9.55 -7.33
C LEU A 8 -9.44 -9.83 -8.45
N GLN A 9 -10.42 -10.69 -8.17
CA GLN A 9 -11.39 -11.14 -9.16
C GLN A 9 -12.80 -10.84 -8.71
N THR A 10 -13.68 -10.66 -9.69
CA THR A 10 -15.10 -10.41 -9.54
C THR A 10 -15.93 -11.48 -10.20
N GLY A 11 -17.12 -11.70 -9.66
CA GLY A 11 -18.07 -12.69 -10.16
C GLY A 11 -19.52 -12.24 -10.03
N ALA A 12 -20.40 -12.87 -10.81
CA ALA A 12 -21.85 -12.71 -10.67
C ALA A 12 -22.42 -13.56 -9.51
N GLY A 13 -21.70 -14.61 -9.11
CA GLY A 13 -22.05 -15.55 -8.05
C GLY A 13 -20.81 -16.08 -7.34
N GLN A 14 -21.00 -16.72 -6.18
CA GLN A 14 -19.91 -17.40 -5.46
C GLN A 14 -19.36 -18.59 -6.25
N GLU A 15 -20.27 -19.32 -6.90
CA GLU A 15 -19.97 -20.36 -7.88
C GLU A 15 -20.31 -19.80 -9.27
N GLY A 16 -19.33 -19.78 -10.17
CA GLY A 16 -19.50 -19.19 -11.50
C GLY A 16 -18.19 -18.70 -12.12
N PRO A 17 -18.26 -18.11 -13.32
CA PRO A 17 -17.10 -17.53 -13.97
C PRO A 17 -16.60 -16.30 -13.20
N TRP A 18 -15.27 -16.18 -13.13
CA TRP A 18 -14.58 -15.08 -12.47
C TRP A 18 -13.77 -14.28 -13.47
N SER A 19 -13.81 -12.96 -13.35
CA SER A 19 -13.04 -12.01 -14.18
C SER A 19 -12.01 -11.29 -13.31
N THR A 20 -10.83 -11.02 -13.86
CA THR A 20 -9.79 -10.27 -13.13
C THR A 20 -10.12 -8.78 -13.15
N ALA A 21 -10.26 -8.19 -11.96
CA ALA A 21 -10.46 -6.75 -11.77
C ALA A 21 -9.14 -6.01 -11.54
N ALA A 22 -8.18 -6.64 -10.86
CA ALA A 22 -6.83 -6.09 -10.68
C ALA A 22 -5.79 -7.20 -10.52
N ALA A 23 -4.55 -6.88 -10.89
CA ALA A 23 -3.39 -7.72 -10.68
C ALA A 23 -2.37 -6.97 -9.81
N PHE A 24 -1.77 -7.69 -8.87
CA PHE A 24 -0.82 -7.13 -7.90
C PHE A 24 0.48 -7.93 -7.96
N SER A 25 1.59 -7.23 -7.75
CA SER A 25 2.87 -7.85 -7.44
C SER A 25 3.26 -7.47 -6.00
N GLY A 26 3.20 -8.44 -5.09
CA GLY A 26 3.64 -8.27 -3.71
C GLY A 26 5.16 -8.17 -3.63
N ALA A 27 5.67 -7.35 -2.71
CA ALA A 27 7.09 -7.26 -2.41
C ALA A 27 7.52 -8.38 -1.45
N GLN A 28 8.82 -8.68 -1.44
CA GLN A 28 9.38 -9.71 -0.54
C GLN A 28 9.39 -9.25 0.94
N ASP A 29 9.39 -7.93 1.18
CA ASP A 29 9.54 -7.28 2.48
C ASP A 29 8.23 -7.12 3.29
N SER A 30 7.12 -7.68 2.82
CA SER A 30 5.79 -7.57 3.45
C SER A 30 5.19 -6.16 3.47
N SER A 31 5.67 -5.22 2.65
CA SER A 31 5.05 -3.89 2.54
C SER A 31 3.62 -3.94 1.97
N TRP A 32 2.81 -2.94 2.29
CA TRP A 32 1.50 -2.76 1.68
C TRP A 32 1.66 -2.50 0.18
N VAL A 33 0.93 -3.26 -0.64
CA VAL A 33 0.83 -3.04 -2.08
C VAL A 33 -0.60 -2.65 -2.41
N SER A 34 -0.75 -1.55 -3.16
CA SER A 34 -2.04 -1.04 -3.61
C SER A 34 -2.06 -1.01 -5.14
N ALA A 35 -3.23 -1.26 -5.73
CA ALA A 35 -3.47 -1.07 -7.16
C ALA A 35 -4.85 -0.44 -7.35
N PRO A 36 -5.01 0.46 -8.33
CA PRO A 36 -6.31 1.01 -8.64
C PRO A 36 -7.23 -0.08 -9.19
N LEU A 37 -8.53 0.05 -8.93
CA LEU A 37 -9.56 -0.71 -9.61
C LEU A 37 -10.14 0.15 -10.71
N GLU A 38 -9.98 -0.28 -11.95
CA GLU A 38 -10.54 0.43 -13.10
C GLU A 38 -12.08 0.42 -13.00
N PRO A 39 -12.73 1.60 -12.97
CA PRO A 39 -14.19 1.69 -13.00
C PRO A 39 -14.77 1.33 -14.39
N PRO A 40 -16.05 0.93 -14.47
CA PRO A 40 -16.93 0.54 -13.37
C PRO A 40 -16.81 -0.96 -13.09
N THR A 41 -16.19 -1.32 -11.96
CA THR A 41 -16.22 -2.72 -11.49
C THR A 41 -17.31 -2.90 -10.45
N ALA A 42 -18.57 -2.99 -10.92
CA ALA A 42 -19.70 -3.34 -10.07
C ALA A 42 -19.73 -4.86 -9.88
N SER A 43 -19.55 -5.35 -8.65
CA SER A 43 -19.64 -6.78 -8.37
C SER A 43 -20.17 -7.07 -6.97
N ARG A 44 -21.00 -8.10 -6.90
CA ARG A 44 -21.53 -8.65 -5.65
C ARG A 44 -20.55 -9.61 -4.98
N TRP A 45 -19.66 -10.24 -5.75
CA TRP A 45 -18.76 -11.29 -5.27
C TRP A 45 -17.32 -10.96 -5.64
N TRP A 46 -16.47 -10.96 -4.63
CA TRP A 46 -15.05 -10.66 -4.75
C TRP A 46 -14.23 -11.80 -4.18
N ARG A 47 -13.08 -12.08 -4.80
CA ARG A 47 -12.08 -12.99 -4.22
C ARG A 47 -10.67 -12.51 -4.52
N LEU A 48 -9.78 -12.72 -3.55
CA LEU A 48 -8.35 -12.59 -3.74
C LEU A 48 -7.78 -13.97 -4.10
N LEU A 49 -7.21 -14.11 -5.29
CA LEU A 49 -6.51 -15.31 -5.74
C LEU A 49 -5.01 -15.09 -5.63
N ILE A 50 -4.34 -15.91 -4.82
CA ILE A 50 -2.88 -15.90 -4.69
C ILE A 50 -2.32 -16.91 -5.69
N VAL A 51 -1.58 -16.42 -6.68
CA VAL A 51 -1.07 -17.20 -7.81
C VAL A 51 0.32 -17.76 -7.50
N SER A 52 1.16 -16.98 -6.81
CA SER A 52 2.49 -17.41 -6.40
C SER A 52 2.97 -16.67 -5.17
N ASN A 53 4.03 -17.19 -4.57
CA ASN A 53 4.70 -16.61 -3.39
C ASN A 53 6.21 -16.51 -3.62
N TRP A 54 6.92 -15.87 -2.68
CA TRP A 54 8.38 -15.66 -2.75
C TRP A 54 9.22 -16.83 -2.26
N GLY A 55 8.60 -17.92 -1.79
CA GLY A 55 9.28 -19.11 -1.30
C GLY A 55 8.98 -20.37 -2.11
N ALA A 56 9.48 -21.49 -1.63
CA ALA A 56 9.32 -22.81 -2.24
C ALA A 56 8.18 -23.64 -1.62
N TYR A 57 7.37 -23.05 -0.74
CA TYR A 57 6.34 -23.76 0.02
C TYR A 57 4.94 -23.41 -0.47
N ASP A 58 4.00 -24.33 -0.27
CA ASP A 58 2.60 -24.20 -0.72
C ASP A 58 1.72 -23.34 0.18
N TYR A 59 2.30 -22.63 1.16
CA TYR A 59 1.57 -21.75 2.08
C TYR A 59 2.05 -20.31 2.03
N VAL A 60 1.09 -19.41 2.28
CA VAL A 60 1.28 -17.95 2.29
C VAL A 60 0.78 -17.37 3.60
N TRP A 61 1.44 -16.31 4.05
CA TRP A 61 0.99 -15.52 5.19
C TRP A 61 0.44 -14.21 4.65
N LEU A 62 -0.87 -14.00 4.82
CA LEU A 62 -1.54 -12.78 4.41
C LEU A 62 -1.80 -11.94 5.66
N HIS A 63 -1.04 -10.86 5.82
CA HIS A 63 -1.11 -10.00 7.00
C HIS A 63 -2.28 -9.00 6.95
N GLY A 64 -2.87 -8.77 5.77
CA GLY A 64 -4.03 -7.90 5.62
C GLY A 64 -4.54 -7.85 4.18
N PHE A 65 -5.81 -7.49 4.02
CA PHE A 65 -6.45 -7.23 2.73
C PHE A 65 -7.57 -6.21 2.94
N ALA A 66 -7.65 -5.21 2.06
CA ALA A 66 -8.67 -4.16 2.13
C ALA A 66 -9.07 -3.69 0.73
N LEU A 67 -10.34 -3.29 0.59
CA LEU A 67 -10.85 -2.53 -0.55
C LEU A 67 -11.23 -1.14 -0.05
N ARG A 68 -10.63 -0.10 -0.63
CA ARG A 68 -10.91 1.29 -0.28
C ARG A 68 -11.76 1.94 -1.36
N ILE A 69 -12.85 2.58 -0.93
CA ILE A 69 -13.60 3.50 -1.79
C ILE A 69 -12.83 4.82 -1.78
N VAL A 70 -12.31 5.23 -2.94
CA VAL A 70 -11.68 6.54 -3.12
C VAL A 70 -12.79 7.49 -3.58
N GLN A 71 -13.18 8.44 -2.73
CA GLN A 71 -14.00 9.56 -3.16
C GLN A 71 -13.09 10.57 -3.87
N ASP A 72 -13.57 11.17 -4.96
CA ASP A 72 -12.78 11.98 -5.92
C ASP A 72 -11.89 13.07 -5.28
N ALA A 73 -12.19 13.52 -4.06
CA ALA A 73 -11.43 14.52 -3.32
C ALA A 73 -10.09 14.05 -2.72
N GLN A 74 -9.72 12.77 -2.81
CA GLN A 74 -8.48 12.23 -2.21
C GLN A 74 -7.48 11.64 -3.21
N MET A 75 -7.69 11.77 -4.53
CA MET A 75 -6.74 11.21 -5.52
C MET A 75 -5.44 12.02 -5.69
N GLU A 76 -5.41 13.31 -5.31
CA GLU A 76 -4.24 14.17 -5.57
C GLU A 76 -3.01 13.80 -4.72
N ASP A 77 -3.20 13.20 -3.54
CA ASP A 77 -2.10 12.92 -2.59
C ASP A 77 -1.35 11.58 -2.85
N TRP A 78 -1.80 10.76 -3.81
CA TRP A 78 -1.25 9.40 -3.98
C TRP A 78 -0.04 9.30 -4.90
N ARG A 79 0.26 10.34 -5.68
CA ARG A 79 1.37 10.30 -6.66
C ARG A 79 2.72 10.69 -6.08
N HIS A 80 2.79 11.04 -4.81
CA HIS A 80 4.04 11.37 -4.14
C HIS A 80 4.15 10.60 -2.82
N PRO A 81 5.02 9.58 -2.73
CA PRO A 81 5.64 9.32 -1.45
C PRO A 81 6.55 10.52 -1.19
N SER A 82 6.02 11.53 -0.50
CA SER A 82 6.84 12.63 -0.02
C SER A 82 7.94 12.04 0.86
N GLU A 83 9.17 12.15 0.36
CA GLU A 83 10.40 12.06 1.12
C GLU A 83 10.23 12.95 2.36
N HIS A 84 9.86 12.37 3.50
CA HIS A 84 10.06 13.02 4.77
C HIS A 84 11.57 12.99 5.02
N ALA A 85 12.20 14.02 4.47
CA ALA A 85 13.47 14.56 4.92
C ALA A 85 13.48 14.53 6.45
N HIS A 86 14.37 13.70 7.00
CA HIS A 86 14.83 13.83 8.37
C HIS A 86 15.67 15.11 8.44
N ASP A 87 15.00 16.25 8.54
CA ASP A 87 15.63 17.51 8.93
C ASP A 87 15.76 17.51 10.45
N LYS A 88 16.96 17.18 10.95
CA LYS A 88 17.34 17.37 12.35
C LYS A 88 18.00 18.75 12.47
N GLY A 89 17.19 19.80 12.59
CA GLY A 89 17.50 20.93 13.49
C GLY A 89 16.91 20.58 14.86
N GLU A 90 17.43 20.93 16.03
CA GLU A 90 18.38 21.91 16.55
C GLU A 90 19.11 21.18 17.73
N GLU A 91 20.24 21.58 18.33
CA GLU A 91 20.55 22.86 18.98
C GLU A 91 22.08 22.98 19.11
N GLU A 92 22.69 24.04 18.57
CA GLU A 92 24.01 24.51 19.02
C GLU A 92 23.78 25.54 20.13
N GLY A 93 24.07 25.15 21.37
CA GLY A 93 24.17 26.06 22.50
C GLY A 93 25.34 27.04 22.29
N LYS A 94 25.02 28.33 22.23
CA LYS A 94 26.01 29.41 22.38
C LYS A 94 25.94 29.96 23.79
N GLU A 95 26.95 29.63 24.58
CA GLU A 95 27.29 30.30 25.84
C GLU A 95 27.84 31.71 25.58
N SER A 96 27.34 32.68 26.38
CA SER A 96 27.97 33.86 27.02
C SER A 96 29.07 34.65 26.27
N GLU A 97 29.16 35.98 26.31
CA GLU A 97 29.07 36.90 27.46
C GLU A 97 28.61 38.31 27.01
N GLN A 98 27.86 38.98 27.89
CA GLN A 98 27.53 40.40 27.79
C GLN A 98 28.66 41.22 28.43
N GLU A 99 29.31 42.04 27.64
CA GLU A 99 30.25 43.08 28.07
C GLU A 99 29.50 44.42 28.04
N TRP A 100 29.33 45.08 29.19
CA TRP A 100 28.93 46.49 29.28
C TRP A 100 29.79 47.18 30.35
N ASP A 101 30.74 47.97 29.88
CA ASP A 101 31.46 48.99 30.65
C ASP A 101 30.53 50.13 31.08
N ALA A 102 30.61 50.52 32.36
CA ALA A 102 30.51 51.91 32.86
C ALA A 102 30.91 51.99 34.33
#